data_AF-A0A0F4PY37-F1
#
_entry.id   AF-A0A0F4PY37-F1
#
_cell.length_a   1.000
_cell.length_b   1.000
_cell.length_c   1.000
_cell.angle_alpha   90.00
_cell.angle_beta   90.00
_cell.angle_gamma   90.00
#
_symmetry.space_group_name_H-M   'P 1'
#
loop_
_entity.id
_entity.type
_entity.pdbx_description
1 polymer ?
#
loop_
_entity_poly.entity_id
_entity_poly.type
_entity_poly.pdbx_seq_one_letter_code
_entity_poly.pdbx_strand_id
1 'polypeptide(L)'
;MFQEEFLVMPALTSLAESISLHRAIVQAKFGELEPFDSSIPFSEPLSNVAKRNIAAIVSHLIEEGEHVEAKLWEETQKLRTDWDGYEFIVSRIQSTENWLNYSDEEKAEFVEILCSPFSPSTEQMAKLLRIGNET
;
A
#
# COMPACT_ATOMS: atom_id res chain seq x y z
N MET A 1 30.95 24.63 -1.43
CA MET A 1 30.36 23.77 -0.39
C MET A 1 28.86 23.86 -0.60
N PHE A 2 28.30 22.94 -1.38
CA PHE A 2 26.86 22.91 -1.64
C PHE A 2 26.22 22.25 -0.44
N GLN A 3 25.38 22.98 0.30
CA GLN A 3 24.48 22.38 1.27
C GLN A 3 23.42 21.65 0.45
N GLU A 4 23.39 20.32 0.56
CA GLU A 4 22.23 19.54 0.14
C GLU A 4 21.04 19.99 0.98
N GLU A 5 20.12 20.73 0.37
CA GLU A 5 18.76 20.85 0.87
C GLU A 5 18.16 19.45 0.84
N PHE A 6 18.31 18.73 1.96
CA PHE A 6 17.51 17.55 2.22
C PHE A 6 16.06 18.02 2.17
N LEU A 7 15.37 17.67 1.09
CA LEU A 7 13.97 17.96 0.90
C LEU A 7 13.23 17.18 1.99
N VAL A 8 13.07 17.81 3.17
CA VAL A 8 12.25 17.29 4.24
C VAL A 8 10.84 17.26 3.66
N MET A 9 10.41 16.10 3.20
CA MET A 9 8.98 15.85 2.95
C MET A 9 8.24 16.41 4.17
N PRO A 10 7.19 17.23 3.98
CA PRO A 10 6.48 17.82 5.11
C PRO A 10 6.08 16.68 6.04
N ALA A 11 6.69 16.64 7.22
CA ALA A 11 6.29 15.70 8.25
C ALA A 11 4.85 16.05 8.58
N LEU A 12 3.93 15.09 8.42
CA LEU A 12 2.56 15.26 8.89
C LEU A 12 2.67 15.60 10.37
N THR A 13 2.07 16.73 10.74
CA THR A 13 2.38 17.42 11.99
C THR A 13 1.58 16.87 13.17
N SER A 14 0.57 16.05 12.90
CA SER A 14 -0.23 15.38 13.93
C SER A 14 -0.68 13.97 13.53
N LEU A 15 -0.95 13.14 14.53
CA LEU A 15 -1.57 11.81 14.34
C LEU A 15 -2.85 11.88 13.50
N ALA A 16 -3.67 12.90 13.70
CA ALA A 16 -4.93 13.09 12.98
C ALA A 16 -4.69 13.30 11.47
N GLU A 17 -3.66 14.05 11.10
CA GLU A 17 -3.26 14.23 9.69
C GLU A 17 -2.78 12.92 9.09
N SER A 18 -1.96 12.15 9.81
CA SER A 18 -1.46 10.86 9.34
C SER A 18 -2.60 9.84 9.13
N ILE A 19 -3.55 9.76 10.06
CA ILE A 19 -4.74 8.90 9.92
C ILE A 19 -5.60 9.36 8.73
N SER A 20 -5.78 10.67 8.56
CA SER A 20 -6.55 11.22 7.44
C SER A 20 -5.86 10.91 6.11
N LEU A 21 -4.54 11.03 6.04
CA LEU A 21 -3.76 10.67 4.86
C LEU A 21 -3.90 9.18 4.55
N HIS A 22 -3.80 8.30 5.55
CA HIS A 22 -3.98 6.86 5.35
C HIS A 22 -5.33 6.57 4.69
N ARG A 23 -6.42 7.15 5.21
CA ARG A 23 -7.77 6.99 4.65
C ARG A 23 -7.86 7.53 3.22
N ALA A 24 -7.29 8.69 2.95
CA ALA A 24 -7.26 9.27 1.62
C ALA A 24 -6.50 8.40 0.61
N ILE A 25 -5.35 7.83 1.00
CA ILE A 25 -4.58 6.92 0.16
C ILE A 25 -5.35 5.63 -0.12
N VAL A 26 -5.95 5.00 0.91
CA VAL A 26 -6.76 3.79 0.73
C VAL A 26 -7.92 4.06 -0.22
N GLN A 27 -8.62 5.18 -0.03
CA GLN A 27 -9.72 5.58 -0.93
C GLN A 27 -9.23 5.84 -2.36
N ALA A 28 -8.07 6.46 -2.54
CA ALA A 28 -7.53 6.75 -3.87
C ALA A 28 -7.05 5.49 -4.60
N LYS A 29 -6.45 4.52 -3.88
CA LYS A 29 -5.93 3.29 -4.47
C LYS A 29 -7.00 2.23 -4.73
N PHE A 30 -8.02 2.14 -3.88
CA PHE A 30 -9.00 1.04 -3.90
C PHE A 30 -10.45 1.49 -4.10
N GLY A 31 -10.71 2.80 -4.17
CA GLY A 31 -12.05 3.33 -4.37
C GLY A 31 -12.51 3.27 -5.83
N GLU A 32 -13.80 3.03 -6.02
CA GLU A 32 -14.50 3.13 -7.32
C GLU A 32 -14.84 4.60 -7.66
N LEU A 33 -13.91 5.52 -7.48
CA LEU A 33 -14.18 6.94 -7.70
C LEU A 33 -14.07 7.29 -9.19
N GLU A 34 -15.14 7.86 -9.74
CA GLU A 34 -15.16 8.50 -11.06
C GLU A 34 -14.89 10.02 -10.94
N PRO A 35 -14.00 10.61 -11.76
CA PRO A 35 -13.17 9.97 -12.78
C PRO A 35 -12.06 9.11 -12.17
N PHE A 36 -11.94 7.88 -12.66
CA PHE A 36 -10.94 6.93 -12.19
C PHE A 36 -9.57 7.24 -12.80
N ASP A 37 -8.64 7.78 -12.01
CA ASP A 37 -7.24 7.89 -12.44
C ASP A 37 -6.57 6.52 -12.33
N SER A 38 -6.45 5.86 -13.49
CA SER A 38 -5.92 4.50 -13.58
C SER A 38 -4.44 4.38 -13.20
N SER A 39 -3.72 5.48 -13.02
CA SER A 39 -2.31 5.45 -12.65
C SER A 39 -2.08 5.33 -11.13
N ILE A 40 -3.04 5.80 -10.31
CA ILE A 40 -2.89 5.86 -8.85
C ILE A 40 -2.62 4.49 -8.20
N PRO A 41 -3.33 3.39 -8.55
CA PRO A 41 -3.06 2.09 -7.95
C PRO A 41 -1.64 1.58 -8.18
N PHE A 42 -0.99 1.99 -9.27
CA PHE A 42 0.35 1.55 -9.67
C PHE A 42 1.46 2.55 -9.28
N SER A 43 1.12 3.61 -8.56
CA SER A 43 2.10 4.63 -8.16
C SER A 43 3.02 4.11 -7.05
N GLU A 44 4.27 3.82 -7.43
CA GLU A 44 5.34 3.48 -6.47
C GLU A 44 5.61 4.63 -5.47
N PRO A 45 5.70 5.92 -5.87
CA PRO A 45 5.84 7.01 -4.90
C PRO A 45 4.71 7.03 -3.87
N LEU A 46 3.47 6.82 -4.29
CA LEU A 46 2.32 6.77 -3.37
C LEU A 46 2.41 5.55 -2.45
N SER A 47 2.81 4.39 -2.97
CA SER A 47 3.05 3.19 -2.15
C SER A 47 4.09 3.45 -1.06
N ASN A 48 5.19 4.13 -1.42
CA ASN A 48 6.25 4.50 -0.48
C ASN A 48 5.75 5.49 0.59
N VAL A 49 4.94 6.48 0.22
CA VAL A 49 4.30 7.39 1.18
C VAL A 49 3.36 6.63 2.12
N ALA A 50 2.55 5.71 1.59
CA ALA A 50 1.58 4.94 2.37
C ALA A 50 2.25 4.10 3.46
N LYS A 51 3.33 3.38 3.09
CA LYS A 51 4.15 2.57 4.02
C LYS A 51 4.76 3.44 5.13
N ARG A 52 5.38 4.58 4.76
CA ARG A 52 5.99 5.51 5.72
C ARG A 52 4.95 6.15 6.65
N ASN A 53 3.77 6.46 6.13
CA ASN A 53 2.71 7.07 6.92
C ASN A 53 2.22 6.15 8.03
N ILE A 54 2.05 4.84 7.76
CA ILE A 54 1.68 3.90 8.82
C ILE A 54 2.80 3.75 9.85
N ALA A 55 4.06 3.65 9.40
CA ALA A 55 5.19 3.63 10.33
C ALA A 55 5.18 4.86 11.26
N ALA A 56 4.89 6.05 10.71
CA ALA A 56 4.78 7.27 11.50
C ALA A 56 3.61 7.23 12.51
N ILE A 57 2.44 6.70 12.11
CA ILE A 57 1.29 6.50 13.03
C ILE A 57 1.68 5.58 14.19
N VAL A 58 2.29 4.43 13.89
CA VAL A 58 2.71 3.44 14.89
C VAL A 58 3.74 4.04 15.85
N SER A 59 4.78 4.70 15.31
CA SER A 59 5.80 5.36 16.13
C SER A 59 5.20 6.41 17.06
N HIS A 60 4.31 7.26 16.56
CA HIS A 60 3.67 8.28 17.38
C HIS A 60 2.83 7.68 18.52
N LEU A 61 2.06 6.62 18.25
CA LEU A 61 1.27 5.93 19.28
C LEU A 61 2.16 5.30 20.36
N ILE A 62 3.31 4.72 19.97
CA ILE A 62 4.28 4.17 20.92
C ILE A 62 4.89 5.27 21.79
N GLU A 63 5.23 6.43 21.20
CA GLU A 63 5.79 7.58 21.91
C GLU A 63 4.82 8.15 22.97
N GLU A 64 3.52 8.14 22.69
CA GLU A 64 2.47 8.56 23.63
C GLU A 64 2.08 7.46 24.65
N GLY A 65 2.66 6.26 24.54
CA GLY A 65 2.39 5.12 25.44
C GLY A 65 1.15 4.29 25.09
N GLU A 66 0.53 4.56 23.94
CA GLU A 66 -0.68 3.88 23.42
C GLU A 66 -0.31 2.58 22.69
N HIS A 67 0.32 1.64 23.41
CA HIS A 67 0.88 0.41 22.82
C HIS A 67 -0.17 -0.54 22.22
N VAL A 68 -1.40 -0.56 22.74
CA VAL A 68 -2.48 -1.42 22.24
C VAL A 68 -2.93 -0.93 20.86
N GLU A 69 -3.16 0.37 20.74
CA GLU A 69 -3.52 1.07 19.52
C GLU A 69 -2.42 0.94 18.47
N ALA A 70 -1.15 1.10 18.87
CA ALA A 70 -0.01 0.90 17.97
C ALA A 70 -0.03 -0.51 17.35
N LYS A 71 -0.24 -1.54 18.17
CA LYS A 71 -0.34 -2.93 17.69
C LYS A 71 -1.54 -3.13 16.75
N LEU A 72 -2.69 -2.53 17.05
CA LEU A 72 -3.85 -2.58 16.15
C LEU A 72 -3.51 -1.96 14.79
N TRP A 73 -2.80 -0.83 14.76
CA TRP A 73 -2.32 -0.21 13.52
C TRP A 73 -1.32 -1.07 12.76
N GLU A 74 -0.41 -1.76 13.44
CA GLU A 74 0.45 -2.77 12.79
C GLU A 74 -0.37 -3.90 12.16
N GLU A 75 -1.42 -4.37 12.84
CA GLU A 75 -2.30 -5.40 12.32
C GLU A 75 -3.14 -4.94 11.12
N THR A 76 -3.49 -3.64 11.05
CA THR A 76 -4.19 -3.08 9.88
C THR A 76 -3.38 -3.17 8.59
N GLN A 77 -2.05 -3.34 8.67
CA GLN A 77 -1.19 -3.51 7.50
C GLN A 77 -1.37 -4.87 6.83
N LYS A 78 -1.98 -5.85 7.50
CA LYS A 78 -2.19 -7.18 6.92
C LYS A 78 -3.22 -7.09 5.80
N LEU A 79 -2.88 -7.64 4.62
CA LEU A 79 -3.84 -7.73 3.54
C LEU A 79 -4.99 -8.66 3.94
N ARG A 80 -6.19 -8.11 4.00
CA ARG A 80 -7.43 -8.84 4.19
C ARG A 80 -7.95 -9.33 2.85
N THR A 81 -8.55 -10.51 2.82
CA THR A 81 -9.18 -11.07 1.61
C THR A 81 -10.71 -10.93 1.62
N ASP A 82 -11.29 -10.51 2.75
CA ASP A 82 -12.73 -10.42 2.99
C ASP A 82 -13.28 -9.00 2.77
N TRP A 83 -12.62 -8.21 1.92
CA TRP A 83 -13.01 -6.85 1.57
C TRP A 83 -12.79 -6.61 0.07
N ASP A 84 -13.59 -5.71 -0.51
CA ASP A 84 -13.65 -5.45 -1.95
C ASP A 84 -12.30 -5.02 -2.55
N GLY A 85 -11.42 -4.40 -1.74
CA GLY A 85 -10.07 -4.02 -2.16
C GLY A 85 -9.21 -5.22 -2.60
N TYR A 86 -9.46 -6.42 -2.07
CA TYR A 86 -8.75 -7.63 -2.52
C TYR A 86 -9.18 -8.05 -3.92
N GLU A 87 -10.48 -8.04 -4.21
CA GLU A 87 -11.01 -8.32 -5.54
C GLU A 87 -10.53 -7.29 -6.56
N PHE A 88 -10.44 -6.01 -6.15
CA PHE A 88 -9.84 -4.95 -6.95
C PHE A 88 -8.39 -5.29 -7.33
N ILE A 89 -7.55 -5.70 -6.38
CA ILE A 89 -6.16 -6.12 -6.63
C ILE A 89 -6.11 -7.26 -7.64
N VAL A 90 -6.93 -8.30 -7.45
CA VAL A 90 -6.99 -9.45 -8.36
C VAL A 90 -7.39 -9.02 -9.77
N SER A 91 -8.44 -8.21 -9.92
CA SER A 91 -8.90 -7.74 -11.23
C SER A 91 -7.83 -6.92 -11.97
N ARG A 92 -7.04 -6.13 -11.22
CA ARG A 92 -5.96 -5.32 -11.78
C ARG A 92 -4.83 -6.18 -12.30
N ILE A 93 -4.42 -7.20 -11.55
CA ILE A 93 -3.41 -8.17 -11.99
C ILE A 93 -3.90 -8.90 -13.25
N GLN A 94 -5.16 -9.35 -13.27
CA GLN A 94 -5.76 -10.01 -14.43
C GLN A 94 -5.83 -9.11 -15.67
N SER A 95 -5.97 -7.80 -15.46
CA SER A 95 -6.02 -6.80 -16.52
C SER A 95 -4.63 -6.27 -16.93
N THR A 96 -3.56 -6.68 -16.25
CA THR A 96 -2.20 -6.26 -16.57
C THR A 96 -1.74 -6.94 -17.86
N GLU A 97 -1.50 -6.12 -18.89
CA GLU A 97 -0.93 -6.62 -20.15
C GLU A 97 0.43 -7.27 -19.92
N ASN A 98 0.66 -8.40 -20.59
CA ASN A 98 1.92 -9.15 -20.51
C ASN A 98 2.29 -9.65 -19.11
N TRP A 99 1.35 -9.75 -18.17
CA TRP A 99 1.59 -10.29 -16.82
C TRP A 99 2.36 -11.62 -16.83
N LEU A 100 2.05 -12.53 -17.76
CA LEU A 100 2.73 -13.82 -17.89
C LEU A 100 4.21 -13.73 -18.28
N ASN A 101 4.62 -12.62 -18.90
CA ASN A 101 5.98 -12.39 -19.36
C ASN A 101 6.88 -11.76 -18.29
N TYR A 102 6.30 -11.25 -17.20
CA TYR A 102 7.07 -10.67 -16.10
C TYR A 102 7.84 -11.76 -15.36
N SER A 103 9.05 -11.43 -14.91
CA SER A 103 9.80 -12.25 -13.97
C SER A 103 9.08 -12.33 -12.62
N ASP A 104 9.42 -13.32 -11.80
CA ASP A 104 8.82 -13.44 -10.46
C ASP A 104 9.14 -12.20 -9.60
N GLU A 105 10.31 -11.59 -9.78
CA GLU A 105 10.69 -10.33 -9.11
C GLU A 105 9.83 -9.14 -9.57
N GLU A 106 9.64 -8.96 -10.89
CA GLU A 106 8.81 -7.89 -11.44
C GLU A 106 7.35 -8.02 -10.98
N LYS A 107 6.83 -9.26 -10.95
CA LYS A 107 5.49 -9.54 -10.41
C LYS A 107 5.39 -9.23 -8.92
N ALA A 108 6.41 -9.59 -8.14
CA ALA A 108 6.43 -9.32 -6.70
C ALA A 108 6.43 -7.82 -6.42
N GLU A 109 7.29 -7.06 -7.09
CA GLU A 109 7.33 -5.59 -6.97
C GLU A 109 6.00 -4.95 -7.35
N PHE A 110 5.42 -5.38 -8.48
CA PHE A 110 4.12 -4.91 -8.93
C PHE A 110 3.01 -5.18 -7.89
N VAL A 111 2.96 -6.41 -7.35
CA VAL A 111 1.97 -6.81 -6.33
C VAL A 111 2.17 -6.00 -5.04
N GLU A 112 3.41 -5.74 -4.63
CA GLU A 112 3.68 -4.90 -3.45
C GLU A 112 3.21 -3.45 -3.64
N ILE A 113 3.41 -2.88 -4.82
CA ILE A 113 2.92 -1.52 -5.15
C ILE A 113 1.40 -1.49 -5.11
N LEU A 114 0.76 -2.51 -5.68
CA LEU A 114 -0.69 -2.59 -5.81
C LEU A 114 -1.38 -2.85 -4.46
N CYS A 115 -0.79 -3.70 -3.60
CA CYS A 115 -1.36 -4.03 -2.29
C CYS A 115 -1.22 -2.88 -1.27
N SER A 116 -0.23 -2.00 -1.45
CA SER A 116 0.05 -0.91 -0.51
C SER A 116 -1.20 -0.07 -0.20
N PRO A 117 -1.43 0.34 1.06
CA PRO A 117 -0.55 0.20 2.23
C PRO A 117 -0.47 -1.19 2.84
N PHE A 118 -1.25 -2.15 2.36
CA PHE A 118 -1.30 -3.49 2.92
C PHE A 118 -0.15 -4.35 2.42
N SER A 119 0.21 -5.33 3.24
CA SER A 119 1.24 -6.32 2.99
C SER A 119 0.59 -7.70 2.88
N PRO A 120 0.68 -8.37 1.71
CA PRO A 120 0.25 -9.75 1.59
C PRO A 120 1.14 -10.66 2.44
N SER A 121 0.55 -11.70 3.03
CA SER A 121 1.31 -12.81 3.59
C SER A 121 2.05 -13.57 2.48
N THR A 122 3.03 -14.40 2.84
CA THR A 122 3.75 -15.26 1.88
C THR A 122 2.80 -16.12 1.05
N GLU A 123 1.74 -16.64 1.66
CA GLU A 123 0.73 -17.44 0.95
C GLU A 123 -0.10 -16.58 -0.01
N GLN A 124 -0.53 -15.38 0.43
CA GLN A 124 -1.29 -14.47 -0.42
C GLN A 124 -0.44 -14.00 -1.61
N MET A 125 0.82 -13.65 -1.38
CA MET A 125 1.76 -13.29 -2.43
C MET A 125 1.88 -14.44 -3.45
N ALA A 126 2.15 -15.67 -3.00
CA ALA A 126 2.24 -16.83 -3.88
C ALA A 126 0.97 -17.07 -4.72
N LYS A 127 -0.22 -16.79 -4.16
CA LYS A 127 -1.49 -16.85 -4.91
C LYS A 127 -1.58 -15.76 -5.96
N LEU A 128 -1.27 -14.51 -5.60
CA LEU A 128 -1.34 -13.36 -6.52
C LEU A 128 -0.36 -13.52 -7.70
N LEU A 129 0.85 -14.03 -7.45
CA LEU A 129 1.86 -14.27 -8.49
C LEU A 129 1.45 -15.35 -9.52
N ARG A 130 0.52 -16.23 -9.15
CA ARG A 130 0.02 -17.32 -10.01
C ARG A 130 -1.22 -16.97 -10.81
N ILE A 131 -1.79 -15.78 -10.63
CA ILE A 131 -2.94 -15.32 -11.42
C ILE A 131 -2.57 -15.42 -12.91
N GLY A 132 -3.44 -16.07 -13.70
CA GLY A 132 -3.23 -16.32 -15.13
C GLY A 132 -2.37 -17.56 -15.47
N ASN A 133 -1.77 -18.22 -14.48
CA ASN A 133 -1.01 -19.47 -14.63
C ASN A 133 -1.84 -20.73 -14.30
N GLU A 134 -3.16 -20.61 -14.17
CA GLU A 134 -4.05 -21.73 -13.87
C GLU A 134 -4.25 -22.61 -15.12
N THR A 135 -3.47 -23.70 -15.19
CA THR A 135 -3.70 -24.86 -16.08
C THR A 135 -4.36 -26.00 -15.35
#